data_AF-A0A7C7X696-F1
#
_entry.id   AF-A0A7C7X696-F1
#
_cell.length_a   1.000
_cell.length_b   1.000
_cell.length_c   1.000
_cell.angle_alpha   90.00
_cell.angle_beta   90.00
_cell.angle_gamma   90.00
#
_symmetry.space_group_name_H-M   'P 1'
#
loop_
_entity.id
_entity.type
_entity.pdbx_description
1 polymer ?
#
loop_
_entity_poly.entity_id
_entity_poly.type
_entity_poly.pdbx_seq_one_letter_code
_entity_poly.pdbx_strand_id
1 'polypeptide(L)'
;MRIILPVVLLVVLGCRPTAPEPRDMNTLDIEGRIWVDPLIGEPFTGPYESYYENGSVYERGMFRDGRFEGPFETFYDNGQLYRQGTFKIWTQAELEEQRPRTRLDGPYESYFEDGRLWTKGIFKDGVECGEWFEDGENLTYSPCVRN
;
A
#
# COMPACT_ATOMS: atom_id res chain seq x y z
N MET A 1 -18.83 9.05 -60.27
CA MET A 1 -17.49 9.17 -59.65
C MET A 1 -17.69 9.66 -58.22
N ARG A 2 -17.01 9.05 -57.25
CA ARG A 2 -17.40 8.92 -55.82
C ARG A 2 -17.39 10.25 -55.04
N ILE A 3 -18.44 10.49 -54.25
CA ILE A 3 -18.53 11.57 -53.26
C ILE A 3 -17.96 11.02 -51.94
N ILE A 4 -16.87 11.62 -51.45
CA ILE A 4 -16.27 11.27 -50.15
C ILE A 4 -16.82 12.28 -49.14
N LEU A 5 -17.68 11.83 -48.22
CA LEU A 5 -18.03 12.64 -47.03
C LEU A 5 -16.84 12.65 -46.06
N PRO A 6 -16.43 13.80 -45.52
CA PRO A 6 -15.44 13.83 -44.46
C PRO A 6 -16.09 13.26 -43.20
N VAL A 7 -15.62 12.08 -42.78
CA VAL A 7 -15.87 11.56 -41.44
C VAL A 7 -15.18 12.53 -40.49
N VAL A 8 -15.95 13.44 -39.90
CA VAL A 8 -15.50 14.22 -38.74
C VAL A 8 -15.35 13.22 -37.62
N LEU A 9 -14.13 12.70 -37.46
CA LEU A 9 -13.73 11.88 -36.34
C LEU A 9 -13.72 12.78 -35.10
N LEU A 10 -14.89 12.91 -34.45
CA LEU A 10 -15.03 13.40 -33.10
C LEU A 10 -14.21 12.46 -32.21
N VAL A 11 -12.94 12.81 -31.96
CA VAL A 11 -12.14 12.21 -30.91
C VAL A 11 -12.79 12.63 -29.61
N VAL A 12 -13.73 11.81 -29.14
CA VAL A 12 -14.25 11.91 -27.79
C VAL A 12 -13.05 11.57 -26.90
N LEU A 13 -12.35 12.60 -26.44
CA LEU A 13 -11.38 12.52 -25.35
C LEU A 13 -12.16 12.07 -24.12
N GLY A 14 -12.42 10.76 -24.04
CA GLY A 14 -12.95 10.16 -22.84
C GLY A 14 -11.96 10.46 -21.74
N CYS A 15 -12.36 11.29 -20.77
CA CYS A 15 -11.62 11.45 -19.53
C CYS A 15 -11.43 10.06 -18.95
N ARG A 16 -10.22 9.50 -19.09
CA ARG A 16 -9.83 8.35 -18.27
C ARG A 16 -9.89 8.86 -16.84
N PRO A 17 -10.65 8.23 -15.93
CA PRO A 17 -10.57 8.59 -14.52
C PRO A 17 -9.11 8.39 -14.12
N THR A 18 -8.42 9.51 -13.86
CA THR A 18 -7.06 9.49 -13.31
C THR A 18 -7.18 8.93 -11.90
N ALA A 19 -6.25 8.06 -11.52
CA ALA A 19 -6.16 7.64 -10.13
C ALA A 19 -6.08 8.89 -9.24
N PRO A 20 -6.71 8.90 -8.06
CA PRO A 20 -6.57 10.02 -7.14
C PRO A 20 -5.09 10.25 -6.85
N GLU A 21 -4.68 11.52 -6.84
CA GLU A 21 -3.33 11.91 -6.49
C GLU A 21 -3.03 11.52 -5.02
N PRO A 22 -1.84 10.99 -4.72
CA PRO A 22 -1.48 10.62 -3.35
C PRO A 22 -1.44 11.86 -2.46
N ARG A 23 -2.00 11.73 -1.26
CA ARG A 23 -1.91 12.75 -0.21
C ARG A 23 -0.56 12.63 0.49
N ASP A 24 0.15 13.74 0.69
CA ASP A 24 1.31 13.75 1.58
C ASP A 24 0.86 13.43 3.01
N MET A 25 1.33 12.31 3.56
CA MET A 25 0.98 11.80 4.87
C MET A 25 1.29 12.82 5.98
N ASN A 26 2.32 13.66 5.82
CA ASN A 26 2.69 14.68 6.79
C ASN A 26 1.67 15.83 6.88
N THR A 27 0.69 15.88 5.98
CA THR A 27 -0.39 16.87 5.97
C THR A 27 -1.69 16.37 6.60
N LEU A 28 -1.70 15.14 7.13
CA LEU A 28 -2.81 14.54 7.85
C LEU A 28 -2.57 14.67 9.36
N ASP A 29 -3.64 14.87 10.11
CA ASP A 29 -3.57 14.93 11.58
C ASP A 29 -3.71 13.52 12.17
N ILE A 30 -3.05 13.27 13.30
CA ILE A 30 -3.17 12.02 14.03
C ILE A 30 -4.14 12.22 15.20
N GLU A 31 -5.31 11.61 15.12
CA GLU A 31 -6.28 11.58 16.21
C GLU A 31 -6.35 10.17 16.81
N GLY A 32 -5.73 10.01 17.98
CA GLY A 32 -5.64 8.71 18.66
C GLY A 32 -4.75 7.71 17.90
N ARG A 33 -5.34 6.92 17.00
CA ARG A 33 -4.64 5.88 16.21
C ARG A 33 -5.04 5.89 14.73
N ILE A 34 -5.69 6.96 14.28
CA ILE A 34 -6.12 7.12 12.89
C ILE A 34 -5.60 8.44 12.34
N TRP A 35 -5.42 8.45 11.03
CA TRP A 35 -5.09 9.63 10.25
C TRP A 35 -6.36 10.32 9.78
N VAL A 36 -6.48 11.61 10.05
CA VAL A 36 -7.67 12.43 9.82
C VAL A 36 -7.32 13.55 8.85
N ASP A 37 -8.22 13.85 7.93
CA ASP A 37 -8.10 15.02 7.08
C ASP A 37 -8.43 16.28 7.92
N PRO A 38 -7.47 17.19 8.14
CA PRO A 38 -7.66 18.34 9.04
C PRO A 38 -8.69 19.35 8.53
N LEU A 39 -9.07 19.31 7.25
CA LEU A 39 -10.03 20.25 6.68
C LEU A 39 -11.47 19.83 6.97
N ILE A 40 -11.73 18.52 6.97
CA ILE A 40 -13.08 17.96 7.15
C ILE A 40 -13.27 17.29 8.51
N GLY A 41 -12.19 16.98 9.23
CA GLY A 41 -12.25 16.32 10.54
C GLY A 41 -12.69 14.86 10.47
N GLU A 42 -12.56 14.22 9.31
CA GLU A 42 -12.96 12.83 9.08
C GLU A 42 -11.76 11.93 8.79
N PRO A 43 -11.83 10.62 9.13
CA PRO A 43 -10.75 9.67 8.85
C PRO A 43 -10.42 9.63 7.35
N PHE A 44 -9.15 9.81 7.00
CA PHE A 44 -8.72 9.89 5.62
C PHE A 44 -8.84 8.53 4.90
N THR A 45 -9.32 8.55 3.65
CA THR A 45 -9.38 7.37 2.78
C THR A 45 -8.85 7.74 1.40
N GLY A 46 -7.84 7.02 0.93
CA GLY A 46 -7.19 7.29 -0.34
C GLY A 46 -5.70 6.95 -0.37
N PRO A 47 -5.03 7.17 -1.50
CA PRO A 47 -3.60 6.97 -1.62
C PRO A 47 -2.84 8.01 -0.80
N TYR A 48 -1.70 7.61 -0.27
CA TYR A 48 -0.77 8.51 0.40
C TYR A 48 0.67 8.26 -0.04
N GLU A 49 1.49 9.29 0.16
CA GLU A 49 2.95 9.23 0.06
C GLU A 49 3.57 9.92 1.27
N SER A 50 4.76 9.48 1.64
CA SER A 50 5.63 10.16 2.59
C SER A 50 7.03 10.24 2.00
N TYR A 51 7.82 11.19 2.47
CA TYR A 51 9.05 11.60 1.79
C TYR A 51 10.24 11.64 2.74
N TYR A 52 11.41 11.35 2.20
CA TYR A 52 12.69 11.67 2.82
C TYR A 52 12.92 13.19 2.84
N GLU A 53 13.90 13.64 3.64
CA GLU A 53 14.28 15.05 3.71
C GLU A 53 14.74 15.63 2.36
N ASN A 54 15.30 14.78 1.48
CA ASN A 54 15.71 15.17 0.12
C ASN A 54 14.53 15.28 -0.87
N GLY A 55 13.29 14.98 -0.43
CA GLY A 55 12.08 15.01 -1.23
C GLY A 55 11.81 13.74 -2.05
N SER A 56 12.65 12.70 -1.98
CA SER A 56 12.34 11.41 -2.61
C SER A 56 11.29 10.64 -1.80
N VAL A 57 10.46 9.84 -2.48
CA VAL A 57 9.40 9.06 -1.83
C VAL A 57 10.03 8.02 -0.92
N TYR A 58 9.66 8.03 0.36
CA TYR A 58 10.04 7.03 1.34
C TYR A 58 9.06 5.86 1.35
N GLU A 59 7.77 6.15 1.36
CA GLU A 59 6.70 5.15 1.44
C GLU A 59 5.47 5.63 0.71
N ARG A 60 4.77 4.71 0.04
CA ARG A 60 3.48 4.95 -0.57
C ARG A 60 2.53 3.79 -0.31
N GLY A 61 1.24 4.09 -0.21
CA GLY A 61 0.24 3.08 0.03
C GLY A 61 -1.17 3.65 0.03
N MET A 62 -2.07 2.97 0.73
CA MET A 62 -3.49 3.30 0.79
C MET A 62 -3.97 3.39 2.25
N PHE A 63 -4.80 4.39 2.54
CA PHE A 63 -5.59 4.48 3.76
C PHE A 63 -7.04 4.08 3.49
N ARG A 64 -7.66 3.39 4.46
CA ARG A 64 -9.11 3.24 4.61
C ARG A 64 -9.51 3.61 6.04
N ASP A 65 -10.45 4.52 6.19
CA ASP A 65 -10.96 5.00 7.48
C ASP A 65 -9.83 5.43 8.44
N GLY A 66 -8.85 6.17 7.91
CA GLY A 66 -7.68 6.67 8.62
C GLY A 66 -6.66 5.61 9.02
N ARG A 67 -6.72 4.39 8.45
CA ARG A 67 -5.83 3.27 8.76
C ARG A 67 -5.22 2.70 7.50
N PHE A 68 -3.95 2.29 7.57
CA PHE A 68 -3.30 1.65 6.43
C PHE A 68 -4.06 0.39 6.02
N GLU A 69 -4.37 0.26 4.74
CA GLU A 69 -5.02 -0.91 4.16
C GLU A 69 -4.72 -1.05 2.68
N GLY A 70 -4.41 -2.27 2.24
CA GLY A 70 -4.08 -2.57 0.86
C GLY A 70 -2.56 -2.60 0.64
N PRO A 71 -2.14 -2.55 -0.64
CA PRO A 71 -0.73 -2.62 -0.98
C PRO A 71 0.03 -1.39 -0.47
N PHE A 72 1.28 -1.60 -0.07
CA PHE A 72 2.23 -0.54 0.23
C PHE A 72 3.61 -0.89 -0.33
N GLU A 73 4.41 0.14 -0.54
CA GLU A 73 5.81 0.05 -0.96
C GLU A 73 6.61 1.07 -0.16
N THR A 74 7.83 0.69 0.27
CA THR A 74 8.82 1.63 0.80
C THR A 74 10.07 1.57 -0.05
N PHE A 75 10.80 2.68 -0.10
CA PHE A 75 11.95 2.87 -0.96
C PHE A 75 13.16 3.30 -0.14
N TYR A 76 14.35 3.05 -0.68
CA TYR A 76 15.57 3.73 -0.27
C TYR A 76 15.55 5.19 -0.76
N ASP A 77 16.40 6.04 -0.18
CA ASP A 77 16.51 7.46 -0.54
C ASP A 77 16.91 7.68 -2.01
N ASN A 78 17.61 6.71 -2.60
CA ASN A 78 17.95 6.62 -4.01
C ASN A 78 16.77 6.23 -4.94
N GLY A 79 15.59 5.95 -4.38
CA GLY A 79 14.37 5.58 -5.08
C GLY A 79 14.23 4.08 -5.43
N GLN A 80 15.19 3.24 -5.05
CA GLN A 80 15.07 1.79 -5.22
C GLN A 80 14.09 1.20 -4.21
N LEU A 81 13.35 0.17 -4.62
CA LEU A 81 12.38 -0.50 -3.76
C LEU A 81 13.08 -1.20 -2.59
N TYR A 82 12.71 -0.85 -1.37
CA TYR A 82 13.20 -1.50 -0.16
C TYR A 82 12.29 -2.65 0.24
N ARG A 83 10.98 -2.44 0.35
CA ARG A 83 10.02 -3.53 0.63
C ARG A 83 8.64 -3.22 0.09
N GLN A 84 7.86 -4.27 -0.10
CA GLN A 84 6.46 -4.19 -0.48
C GLN A 84 5.65 -5.25 0.25
N GLY A 85 4.38 -4.96 0.47
CA GLY A 85 3.48 -5.91 1.09
C GLY A 85 2.03 -5.44 1.06
N THR A 86 1.18 -6.11 1.83
CA THR A 86 -0.24 -5.75 1.95
C THR A 86 -0.60 -5.58 3.42
N PHE A 87 -1.14 -4.41 3.74
CA PHE A 87 -1.80 -4.15 5.01
C PHE A 87 -3.26 -4.58 4.97
N LYS A 88 -3.75 -5.09 6.08
CA LYS A 88 -5.15 -5.42 6.26
C LYS A 88 -5.65 -4.92 7.60
N ILE A 89 -6.81 -4.28 7.58
CA ILE A 89 -7.51 -3.90 8.81
C ILE A 89 -8.10 -5.17 9.39
N TRP A 90 -7.64 -5.53 10.58
CA TRP A 90 -8.12 -6.68 11.33
C TRP A 90 -9.07 -6.22 12.42
N THR A 91 -10.29 -6.75 12.37
CA THR A 91 -11.40 -6.45 13.28
C THR A 91 -11.82 -7.70 14.03
N GLN A 92 -10.90 -8.40 14.69
CA GLN A 92 -11.34 -9.49 15.55
C GLN A 92 -11.89 -8.90 16.85
N ALA A 93 -13.12 -9.28 17.17
CA ALA A 93 -13.82 -8.91 18.40
C ALA A 93 -13.29 -9.66 19.65
N GLU A 94 -12.14 -10.34 19.58
CA GLU A 94 -11.71 -11.35 20.56
C GLU A 94 -10.59 -10.90 21.50
N LEU A 95 -10.19 -9.63 21.48
CA LEU A 95 -9.34 -9.04 22.50
C LEU A 95 -10.11 -7.93 23.21
N GLU A 96 -9.94 -7.83 24.53
CA GLU A 96 -10.67 -6.96 25.48
C GLU A 96 -10.82 -5.50 25.01
N GLU A 97 -9.94 -5.04 24.13
CA GLU A 97 -10.10 -3.80 23.39
C GLU A 97 -10.67 -4.08 21.99
N GLN A 98 -11.97 -3.83 21.82
CA GLN A 98 -12.74 -3.83 20.56
C GLN A 98 -12.23 -2.76 19.56
N ARG A 99 -10.92 -2.77 19.27
CA ARG A 99 -10.21 -1.71 18.55
C ARG A 99 -9.52 -2.28 17.32
N PRO A 100 -9.88 -1.84 16.10
CA PRO A 100 -9.24 -2.33 14.89
C PRO A 100 -7.72 -2.09 14.93
N ARG A 101 -6.97 -3.04 14.38
CA ARG A 101 -5.51 -2.93 14.18
C ARG A 101 -5.19 -3.22 12.72
N THR A 102 -4.20 -2.53 12.17
CA THR A 102 -3.63 -2.89 10.87
C THR A 102 -2.50 -3.90 11.08
N ARG A 103 -2.45 -4.94 10.25
CA ARG A 103 -1.39 -5.94 10.22
C ARG A 103 -0.99 -6.26 8.78
N LEU A 104 0.17 -6.85 8.59
CA LEU A 104 0.54 -7.46 7.31
C LEU A 104 -0.32 -8.71 7.08
N ASP A 105 -0.95 -8.84 5.92
CA ASP A 105 -1.69 -10.03 5.48
C ASP A 105 -1.59 -10.12 3.97
N GLY A 106 -0.92 -11.15 3.48
CA GLY A 106 -0.63 -11.36 2.06
C GLY A 106 0.87 -11.48 1.77
N PRO A 107 1.25 -11.43 0.48
CA PRO A 107 2.63 -11.52 0.06
C PRO A 107 3.45 -10.34 0.57
N TYR A 108 4.70 -10.61 0.89
CA TYR A 108 5.69 -9.64 1.30
C TYR A 108 7.03 -9.93 0.64
N GLU A 109 7.70 -8.87 0.21
CA GLU A 109 9.05 -8.93 -0.34
C GLU A 109 9.87 -7.76 0.19
N SER A 110 11.15 -7.98 0.44
CA SER A 110 12.11 -6.90 0.64
C SER A 110 13.41 -7.17 -0.08
N TYR A 111 14.14 -6.10 -0.36
CA TYR A 111 15.32 -6.10 -1.22
C TYR A 111 16.43 -5.31 -0.56
N PHE A 112 17.66 -5.59 -0.93
CA PHE A 112 18.78 -4.71 -0.69
C PHE A 112 18.70 -3.46 -1.57
N GLU A 113 19.40 -2.40 -1.17
CA GLU A 113 19.79 -1.32 -2.05
C GLU A 113 20.78 -1.92 -3.06
N ASP A 114 20.56 -1.94 -4.36
CA ASP A 114 21.10 -2.84 -5.42
C ASP A 114 20.00 -3.71 -6.04
N GLY A 115 18.87 -3.86 -5.34
CA GLY A 115 17.66 -4.52 -5.81
C GLY A 115 17.68 -6.04 -5.70
N ARG A 116 18.73 -6.65 -5.12
CA ARG A 116 18.75 -8.09 -4.86
C ARG A 116 17.71 -8.44 -3.80
N LEU A 117 16.95 -9.51 -4.05
CA LEU A 117 15.95 -10.01 -3.11
C LEU A 117 16.62 -10.42 -1.78
N TRP A 118 16.13 -9.86 -0.68
CA TRP A 118 16.56 -10.20 0.68
C TRP A 118 15.63 -11.23 1.31
N THR A 119 14.33 -10.94 1.31
CA THR A 119 13.32 -11.88 1.82
C THR A 119 12.04 -11.86 1.00
N LYS A 120 11.35 -12.99 0.98
CA LYS A 120 10.04 -13.16 0.38
C LYS A 120 9.24 -14.22 1.13
N GLY A 121 7.97 -13.93 1.39
CA GLY A 121 7.07 -14.90 1.99
C GLY A 121 5.64 -14.37 2.10
N ILE A 122 4.85 -15.02 2.94
CA ILE A 122 3.46 -14.65 3.20
C ILE A 122 3.30 -14.32 4.68
N PHE A 123 2.70 -13.17 4.95
CA PHE A 123 2.15 -12.85 6.27
C PHE A 123 0.67 -13.26 6.34
N LYS A 124 0.26 -13.76 7.50
CA LYS A 124 -1.14 -13.96 7.86
C LYS A 124 -1.41 -13.35 9.23
N ASP A 125 -2.29 -12.35 9.26
CA ASP A 125 -2.66 -11.62 10.48
C ASP A 125 -1.44 -11.12 11.29
N GLY A 126 -0.41 -10.67 10.55
CA GLY A 126 0.86 -10.17 11.07
C GLY A 126 1.88 -11.24 11.45
N VAL A 127 1.65 -12.51 11.14
CA VAL A 127 2.55 -13.63 11.44
C VAL A 127 3.06 -14.27 10.15
N GLU A 128 4.35 -14.55 10.07
CA GLU A 128 4.97 -15.28 8.95
C GLU A 128 4.42 -16.71 8.87
N CYS A 129 4.02 -17.13 7.68
CA CYS A 129 3.47 -18.48 7.48
C CYS A 129 3.88 -19.06 6.12
N GLY A 130 3.89 -20.39 6.03
CA GLY A 130 4.30 -21.12 4.84
C GLY A 130 5.80 -21.07 4.58
N GLU A 131 6.18 -21.16 3.31
CA GLU A 131 7.58 -21.11 2.89
C GLU A 131 8.06 -19.66 2.79
N TRP A 132 9.25 -19.43 3.31
CA TRP A 132 9.94 -18.15 3.30
C TRP A 132 11.31 -18.32 2.68
N PHE A 133 11.72 -17.30 1.93
CA PHE A 133 13.10 -17.14 1.47
C PHE A 133 13.73 -16.01 2.30
N GLU A 134 14.89 -16.25 2.89
CA GLU A 134 15.63 -15.26 3.70
C GLU A 134 17.14 -15.44 3.42
N ASP A 135 17.80 -14.40 2.90
CA ASP A 135 19.24 -14.36 2.63
C ASP A 135 19.82 -15.61 1.91
N GLY A 136 19.12 -16.12 0.90
CA GLY A 136 19.58 -17.29 0.16
C GLY A 136 19.17 -18.64 0.76
N GLU A 137 18.51 -18.64 1.92
CA GLU A 137 18.00 -19.83 2.58
C GLU A 137 16.47 -19.91 2.45
N ASN A 138 15.95 -21.14 2.41
CA ASN A 138 14.50 -21.39 2.49
C ASN A 138 14.16 -21.86 3.90
N LEU A 139 13.21 -21.18 4.53
CA LEU A 139 12.68 -21.47 5.86
C LEU A 139 11.22 -21.90 5.75
N THR A 140 10.82 -22.87 6.56
CA THR A 140 9.43 -23.35 6.60
C THR A 140 8.80 -22.98 7.92
N TYR A 141 7.76 -22.14 7.86
CA TYR A 141 6.94 -21.75 9.00
C TYR A 141 5.63 -22.55 9.04
N SER A 142 4.84 -22.35 10.09
CA SER A 142 3.50 -22.92 10.20
C SER A 142 2.65 -22.59 8.95
N PRO A 143 1.80 -23.51 8.47
CA PRO A 143 0.93 -23.24 7.34
C PRO A 143 0.03 -22.02 7.57
N CYS A 144 -0.25 -21.28 6.51
CA CYS A 144 -1.21 -20.16 6.55
C CYS A 144 -2.64 -20.70 6.74
N VAL A 145 -3.04 -20.95 7.98
CA VAL A 145 -4.40 -21.37 8.32
C VAL A 145 -5.32 -20.16 8.38
N ARG A 146 -6.53 -20.32 7.84
CA ARG A 146 -7.65 -19.42 8.10
C ARG A 146 -8.24 -19.85 9.45
N ASN A 147 -8.12 -19.00 10.46
CA ASN A 147 -9.05 -19.06 11.58
C ASN A 147 -10.44 -18.63 11.11
#